data_AF-A0A498DMN6-F1
#
_entry.id   AF-A0A498DMN6-F1
#
_cell.length_a   1.000
_cell.length_b   1.000
_cell.length_c   1.000
_cell.angle_alpha   90.00
_cell.angle_beta   90.00
_cell.angle_gamma   90.00
#
_symmetry.space_group_name_H-M   'P 1'
#
loop_
_entity.id
_entity.type
_entity.pdbx_description
1 polymer ?
#
loop_
_entity_poly.entity_id
_entity_poly.type
_entity_poly.pdbx_seq_one_letter_code
_entity_poly.pdbx_strand_id
1 'polypeptide(L)' 'MTTPMPYIQQRILVRAAVRPDHHVESKNASALMDLYAADLVERERLTPSGLHLAEALLAADPSLAGVTV' A
#
# COMPACT_ATOMS: atom_id res chain seq x y z
N MET A 1 -8.52 7.45 18.13
CA MET A 1 -8.98 6.23 17.44
C MET A 1 -8.44 6.28 16.03
N THR A 2 -7.41 5.50 15.71
CA THR A 2 -6.98 5.33 14.32
C THR A 2 -7.98 4.40 13.65
N THR A 3 -8.82 4.93 12.77
CA THR A 3 -9.69 4.10 11.94
C THR A 3 -8.81 3.09 11.19
N PRO A 4 -9.08 1.78 11.26
CA PRO A 4 -8.25 0.80 10.57
C PRO A 4 -8.24 1.12 9.07
N MET A 5 -7.04 1.14 8.48
CA MET A 5 -6.86 1.42 7.05
C MET A 5 -7.73 0.47 6.22
N PRO A 6 -8.53 0.96 5.25
CA PRO A 6 -9.32 0.11 4.37
C PRO A 6 -8.50 -0.97 3.66
N TYR A 7 -9.07 -2.17 3.55
CA TYR A 7 -8.41 -3.34 2.94
C TYR A 7 -7.86 -3.06 1.52
N ILE A 8 -8.58 -2.27 0.71
CA ILE A 8 -8.12 -1.93 -0.64
C ILE A 8 -6.84 -1.07 -0.61
N GLN A 9 -6.71 -0.15 0.35
CA GLN A 9 -5.51 0.68 0.51
C GLN A 9 -4.33 -0.19 0.97
N GLN A 10 -4.55 -1.09 1.92
CA GLN A 10 -3.53 -2.05 2.36
C GLN A 10 -3.01 -2.89 1.19
N ARG A 11 -3.91 -3.44 0.36
CA ARG A 11 -3.52 -4.22 -0.82
C ARG A 11 -2.73 -3.40 -1.84
N ILE A 12 -3.07 -2.14 -2.05
CA ILE A 12 -2.32 -1.26 -2.96
C ILE A 12 -0.90 -1.07 -2.45
N LEU A 13 -0.73 -0.75 -1.16
CA LEU A 13 0.57 -0.55 -0.53
C LEU A 13 1.44 -1.81 -0.61
N VAL A 14 0.90 -2.96 -0.19
CA VAL A 14 1.65 -4.22 -0.17
C VAL A 14 2.05 -4.65 -1.58
N ARG A 15 1.15 -4.51 -2.57
CA ARG A 15 1.48 -4.83 -3.97
C ARG A 15 2.55 -3.91 -4.55
N ALA A 16 2.56 -2.63 -4.19
CA ALA A 16 3.62 -1.73 -4.60
C ALA A 16 4.95 -2.10 -3.93
N ALA A 17 4.95 -2.46 -2.64
CA ALA A 17 6.17 -2.81 -1.90
C ALA A 17 6.91 -4.03 -2.48
N VAL A 18 6.17 -5.04 -2.98
CA VAL A 18 6.78 -6.24 -3.60
C VAL A 18 7.28 -6.00 -5.03
N ARG A 19 6.99 -4.84 -5.64
CA ARG A 19 7.53 -4.50 -6.97
C ARG A 19 8.96 -3.94 -6.84
N PRO A 20 9.86 -4.23 -7.80
CA PRO A 20 11.23 -3.70 -7.79
C PRO A 20 11.31 -2.17 -7.86
N ASP A 21 10.30 -1.53 -8.46
CA ASP A 21 10.24 -0.07 -8.67
C ASP A 21 9.43 0.68 -7.60
N HIS A 22 8.82 -0.06 -6.67
CA HIS A 22 7.84 0.44 -5.68
C HIS A 22 6.72 1.29 -6.28
N HIS A 23 6.41 1.06 -7.55
CA HIS A 23 5.42 1.85 -8.27
C HIS A 23 4.01 1.48 -7.83
N VAL A 24 3.23 2.51 -7.52
CA VAL A 24 1.87 2.41 -7.00
C VAL A 24 0.90 2.58 -8.16
N GLU A 25 0.15 1.52 -8.45
CA GLU A 25 -0.86 1.52 -9.51
C GLU A 25 -2.16 0.91 -9.01
N SER A 26 -3.28 1.59 -9.28
CA SER A 26 -4.61 1.08 -8.93
C SER A 26 -5.67 1.72 -9.81
N LYS A 27 -6.70 0.93 -10.15
CA LYS A 27 -7.91 1.42 -10.81
C LYS A 27 -8.86 2.14 -9.84
N ASN A 28 -8.61 2.06 -8.54
CA ASN A 28 -9.41 2.74 -7.52
C ASN A 28 -8.79 4.12 -7.21
N ALA A 29 -9.26 5.14 -7.93
CA ALA A 29 -8.78 6.51 -7.78
C ALA A 29 -9.01 7.08 -6.37
N SER A 30 -10.13 6.77 -5.73
CA SER A 30 -10.41 7.24 -4.36
C SER A 30 -9.38 6.69 -3.37
N ALA A 31 -9.10 5.39 -3.43
CA ALA A 31 -8.11 4.76 -2.56
C ALA A 31 -6.69 5.31 -2.79
N LEU A 32 -6.33 5.65 -4.04
CA LEU A 32 -5.06 6.31 -4.32
C LEU A 32 -5.01 7.71 -3.72
N MET A 33 -6.08 8.50 -3.88
CA MET A 33 -6.14 9.86 -3.31
C MET A 33 -6.01 9.85 -1.79
N ASP A 34 -6.63 8.89 -1.11
CA ASP A 34 -6.48 8.73 0.35
C ASP A 34 -5.03 8.39 0.74
N LEU A 35 -4.34 7.57 -0.06
CA LEU A 35 -2.93 7.22 0.18
C LEU A 35 -1.98 8.40 -0.06
N TYR A 36 -2.27 9.24 -1.07
CA TYR A 36 -1.58 10.51 -1.28
C TYR A 36 -1.83 11.48 -0.11
N ALA A 37 -3.07 11.62 0.33
CA ALA A 37 -3.44 12.48 1.45
C ALA A 37 -2.82 12.04 2.79
N ALA A 38 -2.44 10.77 2.90
CA ALA A 38 -1.76 10.20 4.06
C ALA A 38 -0.21 10.22 3.95
N ASP A 39 0.36 10.85 2.93
CA ASP A 39 1.81 10.91 2.66
C ASP A 39 2.48 9.51 2.52
N LEU A 40 1.71 8.50 2.12
CA LEU A 40 2.22 7.13 1.91
C LEU A 40 2.65 6.90 0.46
N VAL A 41 2.20 7.76 -0.46
CA VAL A 41 2.50 7.71 -1.88
C VAL A 41 2.87 9.12 -2.35
N GLU A 42 3.96 9.23 -3.11
CA GLU A 42 4.38 10.47 -3.76
C GLU A 42 4.85 10.14 -5.18
N ARG A 43 4.41 10.93 -6.17
CA ARG A 43 4.81 10.75 -7.59
C ARG A 43 4.70 9.29 -8.06
N GLU A 44 3.56 8.66 -7.78
CA GLU A 44 3.25 7.27 -8.17
C GLU A 44 4.17 6.21 -7.54
N ARG A 45 4.88 6.54 -6.46
CA ARG A 45 5.76 5.61 -5.73
C ARG A 45 5.50 5.65 -4.23
N LEU A 46 5.82 4.55 -3.55
CA LEU A 46 5.80 4.53 -2.09
C LEU A 46 6.81 5.54 -1.53
N THR A 47 6.37 6.33 -0.55
CA THR A 47 7.29 7.07 0.31
C THR A 47 7.98 6.10 1.29
N PRO A 48 9.05 6.51 1.99
CA PRO A 48 9.66 5.65 3.02
C PRO A 48 8.66 5.19 4.10
N SER A 49 7.75 6.06 4.53
CA SER A 49 6.69 5.70 5.49
C SER A 49 5.67 4.74 4.88
N GLY A 50 5.31 4.94 3.60
CA GLY A 50 4.46 4.03 2.85
C GLY A 50 5.06 2.62 2.74
N LEU A 51 6.37 2.53 2.46
CA LEU A 51 7.09 1.27 2.38
C LEU A 51 7.16 0.58 3.75
N HIS A 52 7.54 1.30 4.81
CA HIS A 52 7.60 0.71 6.15
C HIS A 52 6.24 0.15 6.60
N LEU A 53 5.15 0.89 6.34
CA LEU A 53 3.81 0.40 6.63
C LEU A 53 3.44 -0.81 5.77
N ALA A 54 3.78 -0.80 4.49
CA ALA A 54 3.52 -1.93 3.58
C ALA A 54 4.25 -3.20 4.03
N GLU A 55 5.49 -3.08 4.49
CA GLU A 55 6.27 -4.21 5.05
C GLU A 55 5.63 -4.76 6.33
N ALA A 56 5.17 -3.88 7.23
CA ALA A 56 4.47 -4.29 8.44
C ALA A 56 3.15 -5.01 8.12
N LEU A 57 2.40 -4.51 7.13
CA LEU A 57 1.18 -5.14 6.64
C LEU A 57 1.46 -6.50 6.00
N LEU A 58 2.52 -6.62 5.19
CA LEU A 58 2.93 -7.86 4.55
C LEU A 58 3.33 -8.92 5.59
N ALA A 59 4.07 -8.52 6.63
CA ALA A 59 4.45 -9.42 7.71
C ALA A 59 3.24 -9.90 8.54
N ALA A 60 2.24 -9.04 8.72
CA ALA A 60 1.02 -9.37 9.45
C ALA A 60 0.04 -10.23 8.62
N ASP A 61 -0.07 -9.96 7.32
CA ASP A 61 -0.93 -10.69 6.39
C ASP A 61 -0.27 -10.84 5.01
N PRO A 62 0.46 -11.96 4.77
CA PRO A 62 1.08 -12.25 3.50
C PRO A 62 0.10 -12.37 2.32
N SER A 63 -1.19 -12.63 2.59
CA SER A 63 -2.20 -12.78 1.52
C SER A 63 -2.45 -11.47 0.77
N LEU A 64 -2.11 -10.31 1.37
CA LEU A 64 -2.22 -8.99 0.75
C LEU A 64 -1.36 -8.85 -0.52
N ALA A 65 -0.23 -9.57 -0.60
CA ALA A 65 0.62 -9.61 -1.79
C ALA A 65 -0.07 -10.31 -2.97
N GLY A 66 -1.12 -11.10 -2.74
CA GLY A 66 -1.76 -11.92 -3.77
C GLY A 66 -0.95 -13.16 -4.16
N VAL A 67 0.01 -13.58 -3.32
CA VAL A 67 0.66 -14.89 -3.41
C VAL A 67 -0.27 -15.88 -2.72
N THR A 68 -1.12 -16.54 -3.50
CA THR A 68 -1.80 -17.76 -3.05
C THR A 68 -0.72 -18.83 -2.84
N VAL A 69 -0.60 -19.34 -1.62
CA VAL A 69 0.12 -20.62 -1.38
C VAL A 69 -0.70 -21.75 -1.98
#